data_AF-A0A9D6XSH7-F1
#
_entry.id   AF-A0A9D6XSH7-F1
#
_cell.length_a   1.000
_cell.length_b   1.000
_cell.length_c   1.000
_cell.angle_alpha   90.00
_cell.angle_beta   90.00
_cell.angle_gamma   90.00
#
_symmetry.space_group_name_H-M   'P 1'
#
loop_
_entity.id
_entity.type
_entity.pdbx_description
1 polymer ?
#
loop_
_entity_poly.entity_id
_entity_poly.type
_entity_poly.pdbx_seq_one_letter_code
_entity_poly.pdbx_strand_id
1 'polypeptide(L)'
;MLTHPEFDVLAVISVHAPSFPLPAGCPANLVIPDEVENRMKMKDLPPIFEGGSLPLADSKTPRPNAAVDFTIESSRKFSKSNRLIVLAIGAGTHVASAILKDPTIVDRIRVFGMAFKNWADGGEEYNVLNDVKAWQVMLQSDVPVVVGIGDVARAATRVLS
;
A
#
# COMPACT_ATOMS: atom_id res chain seq x y z
N MET A 1 -3.77 0.28 -14.94
CA MET A 1 -4.22 1.22 -13.89
C MET A 1 -3.64 2.60 -14.13
N LEU A 2 -2.32 2.79 -14.08
CA LEU A 2 -1.67 4.11 -14.11
C LEU A 2 -1.96 4.98 -15.36
N THR A 3 -2.32 4.40 -16.49
CA THR A 3 -2.65 5.12 -17.74
C THR A 3 -4.11 5.00 -18.16
N HIS A 4 -4.94 4.33 -17.36
CA HIS A 4 -6.31 4.03 -17.73
C HIS A 4 -7.25 5.15 -17.24
N PRO A 5 -8.12 5.73 -18.09
CA PRO A 5 -8.88 6.95 -17.78
C PRO A 5 -9.91 6.77 -16.65
N GLU A 6 -10.24 5.53 -16.29
CA GLU A 6 -11.17 5.23 -15.18
C GLU A 6 -10.54 5.41 -13.79
N PHE A 7 -9.21 5.55 -13.70
CA PHE A 7 -8.50 5.69 -12.43
C PHE A 7 -7.81 7.05 -12.36
N ASP A 8 -8.23 7.87 -11.39
CA ASP A 8 -7.50 9.08 -10.99
C ASP A 8 -6.47 8.71 -9.91
N VAL A 9 -5.20 8.60 -10.31
CA VAL A 9 -4.12 8.15 -9.42
C VAL A 9 -3.47 9.37 -8.76
N LEU A 10 -3.70 9.51 -7.46
CA LEU A 10 -3.23 10.69 -6.70
C LEU A 10 -1.75 10.65 -6.36
N ALA A 11 -1.17 9.47 -6.14
CA ALA A 11 0.25 9.30 -5.80
C ALA A 11 0.71 7.85 -5.94
N VAL A 12 2.03 7.66 -6.00
CA VAL A 12 2.71 6.38 -5.81
C VAL A 12 3.56 6.46 -4.56
N ILE A 13 3.47 5.45 -3.69
CA ILE A 13 4.19 5.41 -2.41
C ILE A 13 5.09 4.19 -2.42
N SER A 14 6.39 4.40 -2.22
CA SER A 14 7.34 3.30 -2.05
C SER A 14 7.26 2.71 -0.65
N VAL A 15 7.70 1.48 -0.47
CA VAL A 15 7.78 0.84 0.85
C VAL A 15 8.95 -0.12 0.92
N HIS A 16 9.51 -0.31 2.11
CA HIS A 16 10.55 -1.30 2.35
C HIS A 16 10.14 -2.72 1.94
N ALA A 17 11.12 -3.50 1.48
CA ALA A 17 11.00 -4.94 1.25
C ALA A 17 12.36 -5.62 1.53
N PRO A 18 12.38 -6.86 2.06
CA PRO A 18 13.60 -7.61 2.40
C PRO A 18 14.58 -7.79 1.23
N SER A 19 14.08 -7.75 -0.01
CA SER A 19 14.89 -7.88 -1.22
C SER A 19 15.77 -6.67 -1.54
N PHE A 20 15.66 -5.56 -0.79
CA PHE A 20 16.47 -4.35 -0.98
C PHE A 20 17.37 -4.09 0.23
N PRO A 21 18.66 -3.72 0.02
CA PRO A 21 19.55 -3.37 1.12
C PRO A 21 19.02 -2.14 1.88
N LEU A 22 19.12 -2.18 3.21
CA LEU A 22 18.70 -1.08 4.06
C LEU A 22 19.63 0.15 3.90
N PRO A 23 19.11 1.39 3.91
CA PRO A 23 17.69 1.74 4.05
C PRO A 23 16.93 1.64 2.72
N ALA A 24 15.94 0.74 2.66
CA ALA A 24 15.22 0.36 1.44
C ALA A 24 14.18 1.40 0.95
N GLY A 25 13.89 2.46 1.72
CA GLY A 25 13.13 3.62 1.21
C GLY A 25 13.92 4.42 0.17
N CYS A 26 15.24 4.47 0.32
CA CYS A 26 16.14 5.35 -0.43
C CYS A 26 16.30 5.00 -1.92
N PRO A 27 16.31 3.73 -2.38
CA PRO A 27 16.43 3.42 -3.81
C PRO A 27 15.12 3.59 -4.59
N ALA A 28 13.95 3.60 -3.93
CA ALA A 28 12.67 3.59 -4.63
C ALA A 28 12.37 4.90 -5.37
N ASN A 29 12.85 6.04 -4.85
CA ASN A 29 12.80 7.33 -5.55
C ASN A 29 13.73 7.40 -6.77
N LEU A 30 14.68 6.46 -6.91
CA LEU A 30 15.58 6.37 -8.07
C LEU A 30 15.10 5.33 -9.09
N VAL A 31 14.55 4.21 -8.62
CA VAL A 31 14.11 3.09 -9.49
C VAL A 31 12.71 3.30 -10.06
N ILE A 32 11.77 3.87 -9.29
CA ILE A 32 10.38 4.01 -9.75
C ILE A 32 10.25 5.00 -10.92
N PRO A 33 10.92 6.19 -10.91
CA PRO A 33 10.91 7.06 -12.08
C PRO A 33 11.52 6.37 -13.30
N ASP A 34 12.68 5.72 -13.16
CA ASP A 34 13.34 5.03 -14.28
C ASP A 34 12.48 3.90 -14.86
N GLU A 35 11.82 3.09 -14.03
CA GLU A 35 11.00 1.97 -14.51
C GLU A 35 9.66 2.47 -15.11
N VAL A 36 9.04 3.50 -14.52
CA VAL A 36 7.75 4.03 -14.99
C VAL A 36 7.93 4.93 -16.22
N GLU A 37 8.91 5.81 -16.25
CA GLU A 37 9.20 6.67 -17.40
C GLU A 37 9.64 5.84 -18.60
N ASN A 38 10.61 4.91 -18.43
CA ASN A 38 11.16 4.16 -19.55
C ASN A 38 10.23 3.04 -20.05
N ARG A 39 9.47 2.37 -19.17
CA ARG A 39 8.60 1.25 -19.59
C ARG A 39 7.15 1.65 -19.85
N MET A 40 6.63 2.67 -19.16
CA MET A 40 5.19 3.02 -19.24
C MET A 40 4.93 4.29 -20.07
N LYS A 41 5.98 5.00 -20.52
CA LYS A 41 5.91 6.20 -21.38
C LYS A 41 4.94 7.27 -20.85
N MET A 42 4.82 7.38 -19.53
CA MET A 42 3.99 8.39 -18.89
C MET A 42 4.74 9.72 -18.83
N LYS A 43 4.18 10.78 -19.41
CA LYS A 43 4.77 12.13 -19.37
C LYS A 43 4.46 12.87 -18.07
N ASP A 44 3.30 12.59 -17.48
CA ASP A 44 2.83 13.20 -16.24
C ASP A 44 2.67 12.09 -15.18
N LEU A 45 3.73 11.90 -14.40
CA LEU A 45 3.74 10.96 -13.28
C LEU A 45 3.00 11.58 -12.09
N PRO A 46 2.14 10.81 -11.40
CA PRO A 46 1.63 11.26 -10.12
C PRO A 46 2.78 11.41 -9.11
N PRO A 47 2.65 12.28 -8.10
CA PRO A 47 3.66 12.47 -7.07
C PRO A 47 4.13 11.15 -6.46
N ILE A 48 5.44 10.99 -6.33
CA ILE A 48 6.07 9.83 -5.71
C ILE A 48 6.51 10.21 -4.29
N PHE A 49 6.09 9.42 -3.30
CA PHE A 49 6.52 9.61 -1.91
C PHE A 49 7.32 8.42 -1.41
N GLU A 50 8.36 8.73 -0.64
CA GLU A 50 9.10 7.73 0.11
C GLU A 50 8.31 7.26 1.32
N GLY A 51 7.97 5.98 1.37
CA GLY A 51 7.36 5.38 2.55
C GLY A 51 8.38 4.99 3.62
N GLY A 52 7.95 4.17 4.58
CA GLY A 52 8.82 3.75 5.68
C GLY A 52 9.93 2.82 5.19
N SER A 53 11.18 3.09 5.59
CA SER A 53 12.34 2.23 5.31
C SER A 53 12.41 0.97 6.18
N LEU A 54 11.53 0.85 7.17
CA LEU A 54 11.49 -0.24 8.15
C LEU A 54 10.04 -0.59 8.52
N PRO A 55 9.78 -1.85 8.94
CA PRO A 55 8.49 -2.24 9.51
C PRO A 55 8.13 -1.42 10.75
N LEU A 56 6.87 -1.49 11.18
CA LEU A 56 6.47 -0.90 12.47
C LEU A 56 7.25 -1.51 13.65
N ALA A 57 7.66 -0.66 14.58
CA ALA A 57 8.33 -1.09 15.81
C ALA A 57 7.36 -1.88 16.70
N ASP A 58 6.13 -1.41 16.81
CA ASP A 58 5.02 -2.01 17.56
C ASP A 58 3.67 -1.64 16.90
N SER A 59 2.56 -2.17 17.41
CA SER A 59 1.21 -1.96 16.84
C SER A 59 0.49 -0.72 17.35
N LYS A 60 1.18 0.20 18.03
CA LYS A 60 0.59 1.39 18.68
C LYS A 60 1.29 2.68 18.26
N THR A 61 2.54 2.59 17.84
CA THR A 61 3.38 3.74 17.49
C THR A 61 3.42 3.90 15.96
N PRO A 62 2.89 5.00 15.40
CA PRO A 62 3.00 5.25 13.97
C PRO A 62 4.47 5.46 13.59
N ARG A 63 4.82 5.13 12.34
CA ARG A 63 6.09 5.54 11.71
C ARG A 63 5.81 6.75 10.81
N PRO A 64 5.95 7.99 11.32
CA PRO A 64 5.62 9.19 10.54
C PRO A 64 6.60 9.38 9.38
N ASN A 65 6.07 9.81 8.23
CA ASN A 65 6.82 10.28 7.07
C ASN A 65 5.89 11.11 6.17
N ALA A 66 6.44 11.70 5.10
CA ALA A 66 5.68 12.52 4.16
C ALA A 66 4.56 11.75 3.45
N ALA A 67 4.75 10.45 3.18
CA ALA A 67 3.72 9.62 2.56
C ALA A 67 2.49 9.43 3.45
N VAL A 68 2.70 9.22 4.77
CA VAL A 68 1.63 9.11 5.77
C VAL A 68 0.85 10.42 5.83
N ASP A 69 1.55 11.55 5.86
CA ASP A 69 0.93 12.87 5.93
C ASP A 69 0.12 13.15 4.67
N PHE A 70 0.70 12.87 3.50
CA PHE A 70 0.00 12.98 2.23
C PHE A 70 -1.27 12.12 2.18
N THR A 71 -1.21 10.86 2.64
CA THR A 71 -2.38 9.97 2.64
C THR A 71 -3.47 10.52 3.56
N ILE A 72 -3.12 11.00 4.76
CA ILE A 72 -4.08 11.61 5.69
C ILE A 72 -4.73 12.85 5.06
N GLU A 73 -3.92 13.78 4.53
CA GLU A 73 -4.41 15.02 3.92
C GLU A 73 -5.29 14.74 2.70
N SER A 74 -4.84 13.88 1.79
CA SER A 74 -5.61 13.48 0.61
C SER A 74 -6.93 12.81 0.98
N SER A 75 -6.96 12.00 2.04
CA SER A 75 -8.18 11.33 2.50
C SER A 75 -9.29 12.30 2.93
N ARG A 76 -8.97 13.55 3.33
CA ARG A 76 -9.96 14.51 3.84
C ARG A 76 -11.01 14.93 2.81
N LYS A 77 -10.71 14.74 1.52
CA LYS A 77 -11.65 14.99 0.41
C LYS A 77 -12.70 13.87 0.26
N PHE A 78 -12.54 12.78 0.99
CA PHE A 78 -13.31 11.55 0.87
C PHE A 78 -14.17 11.31 2.12
N SER A 79 -15.12 10.38 2.00
CA SER A 79 -16.11 10.08 3.03
C SER A 79 -16.43 8.59 3.06
N LYS A 80 -17.26 8.17 4.01
CA LYS A 80 -17.68 6.77 4.16
C LYS A 80 -18.38 6.22 2.93
N SER A 81 -19.15 7.05 2.22
CA SER A 81 -19.85 6.66 0.99
C SER A 81 -18.98 6.78 -0.26
N ASN A 82 -17.88 7.54 -0.21
CA ASN A 82 -16.93 7.69 -1.31
C ASN A 82 -15.50 7.72 -0.75
N ARG A 83 -14.88 6.55 -0.61
CA ARG A 83 -13.58 6.39 0.05
C ARG A 83 -12.43 6.47 -0.95
N LEU A 84 -11.32 7.04 -0.50
CA LEU A 84 -10.03 6.92 -1.19
C LEU A 84 -9.59 5.46 -1.20
N ILE A 85 -9.26 4.94 -2.38
CA ILE A 85 -8.75 3.59 -2.53
C ILE A 85 -7.24 3.60 -2.34
N VAL A 86 -6.77 2.82 -1.35
CA VAL A 86 -5.36 2.56 -1.11
C VAL A 86 -5.03 1.15 -1.57
N LEU A 87 -4.30 1.05 -2.68
CA LEU A 87 -3.83 -0.22 -3.21
C LEU A 87 -2.48 -0.59 -2.58
N ALA A 88 -2.49 -1.56 -1.67
CA ALA A 88 -1.30 -2.05 -0.97
C ALA A 88 -0.76 -3.32 -1.64
N ILE A 89 0.24 -3.14 -2.50
CA ILE A 89 0.99 -4.22 -3.20
C ILE A 89 2.34 -4.55 -2.55
N GLY A 90 2.54 -4.09 -1.32
CA GLY A 90 3.76 -4.25 -0.52
C GLY A 90 3.42 -4.21 0.97
N ALA A 91 4.41 -3.95 1.83
CA ALA A 91 4.17 -3.86 3.27
C ALA A 91 3.13 -2.77 3.62
N GLY A 92 2.22 -3.07 4.56
CA GLY A 92 1.13 -2.17 4.97
C GLY A 92 1.56 -0.99 5.86
N THR A 93 2.87 -0.76 6.05
CA THR A 93 3.43 0.14 7.06
C THR A 93 2.90 1.57 6.96
N HIS A 94 2.76 2.12 5.75
CA HIS A 94 2.25 3.49 5.57
C HIS A 94 0.77 3.58 5.98
N VAL A 95 -0.03 2.58 5.61
CA VAL A 95 -1.48 2.56 5.91
C VAL A 95 -1.70 2.44 7.41
N ALA A 96 -1.01 1.50 8.05
CA ALA A 96 -1.08 1.33 9.50
C ALA A 96 -0.60 2.59 10.24
N SER A 97 0.48 3.22 9.78
CA SER A 97 0.96 4.48 10.37
C SER A 97 -0.04 5.62 10.21
N ALA A 98 -0.76 5.69 9.09
CA ALA A 98 -1.82 6.67 8.87
C ALA A 98 -3.02 6.44 9.80
N ILE A 99 -3.45 5.18 9.97
CA ILE A 99 -4.52 4.81 10.91
C ILE A 99 -4.13 5.12 12.36
N LEU A 100 -2.89 4.82 12.77
CA LEU A 100 -2.41 5.11 14.11
C LEU A 100 -2.28 6.62 14.37
N LYS A 101 -1.90 7.39 13.35
CA LYS A 101 -1.75 8.85 13.47
C LYS A 101 -3.10 9.59 13.43
N ASP A 102 -4.03 9.14 12.60
CA ASP A 102 -5.39 9.67 12.51
C ASP A 102 -6.40 8.51 12.45
N PRO A 103 -6.92 8.04 13.60
CA PRO A 103 -7.88 6.93 13.64
C PRO A 103 -9.18 7.20 12.85
N THR A 104 -9.54 8.45 12.59
CA THR A 104 -10.75 8.80 11.82
C THR A 104 -10.60 8.53 10.32
N ILE A 105 -9.37 8.26 9.84
CA ILE A 105 -9.09 7.95 8.44
C ILE A 105 -9.84 6.70 7.95
N VAL A 106 -10.21 5.78 8.84
CA VAL A 106 -10.92 4.52 8.50
C VAL A 106 -12.28 4.76 7.83
N ASP A 107 -12.91 5.90 8.09
CA ASP A 107 -14.14 6.30 7.41
C ASP A 107 -13.89 6.89 6.02
N ARG A 108 -12.64 7.27 5.69
CA ARG A 108 -12.28 7.98 4.45
C ARG A 108 -11.49 7.13 3.47
N ILE A 109 -10.92 6.00 3.91
CA ILE A 109 -10.12 5.11 3.06
C ILE A 109 -10.70 3.70 2.98
N ARG A 110 -10.41 3.01 1.88
CA ARG A 110 -10.58 1.56 1.71
C ARG A 110 -9.26 0.97 1.24
N VAL A 111 -8.84 -0.12 1.88
CA VAL A 111 -7.57 -0.78 1.56
C VAL A 111 -7.83 -1.98 0.68
N PHE A 112 -7.19 -2.02 -0.48
CA PHE A 112 -7.09 -3.22 -1.32
C PHE A 112 -5.71 -3.80 -1.16
N GLY A 113 -5.62 -4.94 -0.48
CA GLY A 113 -4.36 -5.59 -0.15
C GLY A 113 -4.11 -6.81 -1.02
N MET A 114 -2.91 -6.92 -1.60
CA MET A 114 -2.39 -8.22 -2.04
C MET A 114 -1.79 -8.92 -0.82
N ALA A 115 -2.63 -9.67 -0.12
CA ALA A 115 -2.31 -10.30 1.15
C ALA A 115 -2.99 -11.66 1.24
N PHE A 116 -2.44 -12.53 2.08
CA PHE A 116 -2.93 -13.88 2.35
C PHE A 116 -2.98 -14.80 1.09
N LYS A 117 -2.62 -16.07 1.29
CA LYS A 117 -2.58 -17.03 0.20
C LYS A 117 -3.97 -17.61 -0.06
N ASN A 118 -4.60 -18.14 1.01
CA ASN A 118 -5.86 -18.88 0.98
C ASN A 118 -6.75 -18.49 2.16
N TRP A 119 -8.07 -18.62 2.00
CA TRP A 119 -9.02 -18.59 3.12
C TRP A 119 -9.11 -19.97 3.79
N ALA A 120 -9.25 -19.97 5.12
CA ALA A 120 -9.10 -21.05 6.14
C ALA A 120 -7.68 -21.29 6.68
N ASP A 121 -6.67 -21.58 5.85
CA ASP A 121 -5.36 -22.04 6.36
C ASP A 121 -4.40 -20.92 6.75
N GLY A 122 -4.67 -19.69 6.29
CA GLY A 122 -3.65 -18.64 6.29
C GLY A 122 -2.43 -19.06 5.46
N GLY A 123 -1.34 -18.31 5.56
CA GLY A 123 -0.10 -18.66 4.89
C GLY A 123 0.95 -17.56 5.00
N GLU A 124 2.20 -17.93 4.73
CA GLU A 124 3.34 -17.02 4.61
C GLU A 124 3.21 -16.18 3.34
N GLU A 125 2.36 -15.16 3.37
CA GLU A 125 2.27 -14.18 2.30
C GLU A 125 3.34 -13.10 2.50
N TYR A 126 4.08 -12.81 1.43
CA TYR A 126 5.28 -11.98 1.45
C TYR A 126 5.02 -10.56 1.97
N ASN A 127 3.94 -9.92 1.52
CA ASN A 127 3.59 -8.55 1.94
C ASN A 127 3.12 -8.51 3.39
N VAL A 128 2.48 -9.58 3.87
CA VAL A 128 2.11 -9.73 5.28
C VAL A 128 3.33 -9.92 6.17
N LEU A 129 4.26 -10.78 5.77
CA LEU A 129 5.49 -11.03 6.51
C LEU A 129 6.40 -9.80 6.60
N ASN A 130 6.38 -8.94 5.60
CA ASN A 130 7.18 -7.71 5.61
C ASN A 130 6.73 -6.74 6.72
N ASP A 131 5.46 -6.73 7.12
CA ASP A 131 5.04 -5.97 8.30
C ASP A 131 3.77 -6.55 8.94
N VAL A 132 3.95 -7.64 9.70
CA VAL A 132 2.85 -8.32 10.40
C VAL A 132 2.08 -7.37 11.31
N LYS A 133 2.79 -6.44 11.98
CA LYS A 133 2.18 -5.47 12.91
C LYS A 133 1.30 -4.47 12.16
N ALA A 134 1.71 -4.03 10.98
CA ALA A 134 0.86 -3.18 10.15
C ALA A 134 -0.43 -3.89 9.75
N TRP A 135 -0.37 -5.17 9.40
CA TRP A 135 -1.59 -5.96 9.11
C TRP A 135 -2.46 -6.16 10.35
N GLN A 136 -1.87 -6.36 11.52
CA GLN A 136 -2.62 -6.42 12.78
C GLN A 136 -3.37 -5.10 13.04
N VAL A 137 -2.71 -3.95 12.88
CA VAL A 137 -3.34 -2.63 13.02
C VAL A 137 -4.52 -2.47 12.07
N MET A 138 -4.35 -2.80 10.79
CA MET A 138 -5.42 -2.69 9.81
C MET A 138 -6.59 -3.62 10.14
N LEU A 139 -6.33 -4.88 10.44
CA LEU A 139 -7.37 -5.88 10.74
C LEU A 139 -8.07 -5.65 12.08
N GLN A 140 -7.44 -4.95 13.02
CA GLN A 140 -8.03 -4.56 14.31
C GLN A 140 -8.78 -3.21 14.24
N SER A 141 -8.67 -2.49 13.12
CA SER A 141 -9.37 -1.22 12.90
C SER A 141 -10.67 -1.43 12.10
N ASP A 142 -11.51 -0.40 12.06
CA ASP A 142 -12.74 -0.40 11.27
C ASP A 142 -12.51 -0.11 9.77
N VAL A 143 -11.24 -0.11 9.31
CA VAL A 143 -10.93 0.14 7.90
C VAL A 143 -11.46 -1.00 7.03
N PRO A 144 -12.21 -0.71 5.95
CA PRO A 144 -12.60 -1.76 5.03
C PRO A 144 -11.37 -2.30 4.30
N VAL A 145 -11.07 -3.59 4.49
CA VAL A 145 -10.00 -4.30 3.78
C VAL A 145 -10.61 -5.28 2.78
N VAL A 146 -10.23 -5.13 1.51
CA VAL A 146 -10.52 -6.11 0.46
C VAL A 146 -9.21 -6.82 0.12
N VAL A 147 -9.23 -8.15 0.13
CA VAL A 147 -8.04 -8.97 -0.08
C VAL A 147 -8.07 -9.58 -1.47
N GLY A 148 -7.06 -9.25 -2.28
CA GLY A 148 -6.75 -9.98 -3.50
C GLY A 148 -6.01 -11.27 -3.13
N ILE A 149 -6.73 -12.37 -2.97
CA ILE A 149 -6.14 -13.66 -2.60
C ILE A 149 -5.18 -14.16 -3.68
N GLY A 150 -4.00 -14.64 -3.26
CA GLY A 150 -2.94 -15.06 -4.17
C GLY A 150 -3.35 -16.15 -5.18
N ASP A 151 -4.31 -17.01 -4.81
CA ASP A 151 -4.84 -18.05 -5.69
C ASP A 151 -5.66 -17.50 -6.86
N VAL A 152 -6.42 -16.42 -6.65
CA VAL A 152 -7.16 -15.75 -7.74
C VAL A 152 -6.19 -15.04 -8.67
N ALA A 153 -5.15 -14.40 -8.13
CA ALA A 153 -4.11 -13.76 -8.95
C ALA A 153 -3.34 -14.80 -9.80
N ARG A 154 -3.05 -15.99 -9.24
CA ARG A 154 -2.41 -17.11 -9.96
C ARG A 154 -3.32 -17.78 -10.98
N ALA A 155 -4.62 -17.86 -10.72
CA ALA A 155 -5.58 -18.41 -11.67
C ALA A 155 -5.69 -17.53 -12.93
N ALA A 156 -5.68 -16.21 -12.77
CA ALA A 156 -5.75 -15.27 -13.89
C ALA A 156 -4.52 -15.34 -14.83
N THR A 157 -3.36 -15.77 -14.33
CA THR A 157 -2.13 -15.90 -15.15
C THR A 157 -2.08 -17.19 -15.97
N ARG A 158 -2.90 -18.20 -15.66
CA ARG A 158 -2.98 -19.46 -16.42
C ARG A 158 -3.91 -19.42 -17.63
N VAL A 159 -4.69 -18.37 -17.79
CA VAL A 159 -5.63 -18.20 -18.92
C VAL A 159 -4.98 -17.48 -20.11
N LEU A 160 -3.75 -16.99 -19.94
CA LEU A 160 -3.00 -16.24 -20.94
C LEU A 160 -1.76 -16.99 -21.50
N SER A 161 -1.69 -18.30 -21.30
CA SER A 161 -0.66 -19.18 -21.88
C SER A 161 -1.22 -20.06 -22.99
#